data_AF-A0A7Z0TIE7-F1
#
_entry.id   AF-A0A7Z0TIE7-F1
#
_cell.length_a   1.000
_cell.length_b   1.000
_cell.length_c   1.000
_cell.angle_alpha   90.00
_cell.angle_beta   90.00
_cell.angle_gamma   90.00
#
_symmetry.space_group_name_H-M   'P 1'
#
loop_
_entity.id
_entity.type
_entity.pdbx_description
1 polymer ?
#
loop_
_entity_poly.entity_id
_entity_poly.type
_entity_poly.pdbx_seq_one_letter_code
_entity_poly.pdbx_strand_id
1 'polypeptide(L)'
;MPDFPNPELRALYQKDLGDIWEAARTAGVRPGTIRVWESRGKIERVRIGDGQPLYHLPTVKAAGDAGAKHRHADPAGNSRGRRARAA
;
A
#
# COMPACT_ATOMS: atom_id res chain seq x y z
N MET A 1 2.40 1.98 15.59
CA MET A 1 2.27 3.23 14.80
C MET A 1 2.68 2.90 13.40
N PRO A 2 1.89 3.24 12.37
CA PRO A 2 2.25 2.90 11.00
C PRO A 2 3.46 3.69 10.52
N ASP A 3 4.25 3.09 9.62
CA ASP A 3 5.44 3.74 9.04
C ASP A 3 5.07 5.00 8.24
N PHE A 4 3.90 4.97 7.60
CA PHE A 4 3.31 6.08 6.86
C PHE A 4 1.92 6.35 7.44
N PRO A 5 1.82 7.18 8.49
CA PRO A 5 0.53 7.52 9.07
C PRO A 5 -0.30 8.38 8.13
N ASN A 6 -1.63 8.24 8.23
CA ASN A 6 -2.54 9.16 7.58
C ASN A 6 -2.51 10.52 8.30
N PRO A 7 -2.76 11.63 7.58
CA PRO A 7 -2.92 12.92 8.24
C PRO A 7 -4.19 12.92 9.12
N GLU A 8 -4.25 13.88 10.04
CA GLU A 8 -5.41 14.11 10.90
C GLU A 8 -6.70 14.21 10.08
N LEU A 9 -7.82 13.70 10.64
CA LEU A 9 -9.10 13.66 9.92
C LEU A 9 -9.53 15.01 9.32
N ARG A 10 -9.19 16.11 10.00
CA ARG A 10 -9.51 17.48 9.57
C ARG A 10 -8.73 17.95 8.34
N ALA A 11 -7.61 17.29 8.04
CA ALA A 11 -6.73 17.59 6.92
C ALA A 11 -6.93 16.63 5.72
N LEU A 12 -7.86 15.68 5.82
CA LEU A 12 -8.20 14.78 4.72
C LEU A 12 -9.14 15.48 3.76
N TYR A 13 -8.74 15.57 2.49
CA TYR A 13 -9.62 16.00 1.42
C TYR A 13 -10.21 14.79 0.69
N GLN A 14 -11.48 14.84 0.33
CA GLN A 14 -12.17 13.74 -0.35
C GLN A 14 -11.48 13.34 -1.67
N LYS A 15 -10.87 14.30 -2.38
CA LYS A 15 -10.08 14.08 -3.60
C LYS A 15 -8.82 13.23 -3.40
N ASP A 16 -8.31 13.17 -2.17
CA ASP A 16 -7.09 12.44 -1.80
C ASP A 16 -7.40 11.05 -1.25
N LEU A 17 -8.67 10.66 -1.24
CA LEU A 17 -9.14 9.35 -0.83
C LEU A 17 -9.45 8.52 -2.06
N GLY A 18 -9.03 7.27 -2.03
CA GLY A 18 -9.39 6.32 -3.07
C GLY A 18 -9.52 4.91 -2.54
N ASP A 19 -10.09 4.05 -3.38
CA ASP A 19 -10.18 2.63 -3.09
C ASP A 19 -8.80 1.93 -3.20
N ILE A 20 -8.79 0.62 -2.97
CA ILE A 20 -7.57 -0.18 -3.07
C ILE A 20 -6.94 -0.16 -4.48
N TRP A 21 -7.73 0.00 -5.54
CA TRP A 21 -7.25 0.02 -6.92
C TRP A 21 -6.61 1.35 -7.26
N GLU A 22 -7.21 2.46 -6.83
CA GLU A 22 -6.63 3.80 -6.92
C GLU A 22 -5.34 3.91 -6.11
N ALA A 23 -5.34 3.41 -4.87
CA ALA A 23 -4.15 3.35 -4.03
C ALA A 23 -3.01 2.58 -4.71
N ALA A 24 -3.33 1.42 -5.29
CA ALA A 24 -2.35 0.60 -6.00
C ALA A 24 -1.80 1.29 -7.26
N ARG A 25 -2.66 1.93 -8.05
CA ARG A 25 -2.26 2.71 -9.23
C ARG A 25 -1.35 3.87 -8.86
N THR A 26 -1.70 4.64 -7.83
CA THR A 26 -0.91 5.78 -7.37
C THR A 26 0.47 5.37 -6.87
N ALA A 27 0.60 4.20 -6.22
CA ALA A 27 1.88 3.67 -5.76
C ALA A 27 2.63 2.82 -6.81
N GLY A 28 2.06 2.58 -7.99
CA GLY A 28 2.68 1.72 -9.02
C GLY A 28 2.84 0.26 -8.61
N VAL A 29 1.94 -0.26 -7.76
CA VAL A 29 1.98 -1.64 -7.23
C VAL A 29 0.68 -2.40 -7.54
N ARG A 30 0.65 -3.70 -7.22
CA ARG A 30 -0.58 -4.51 -7.31
C ARG A 30 -1.45 -4.29 -6.06
N PRO A 31 -2.79 -4.38 -6.14
CA PRO A 31 -3.69 -4.25 -4.97
C PRO A 31 -3.35 -5.19 -3.81
N GLY A 32 -2.89 -6.41 -4.12
CA GLY A 32 -2.42 -7.35 -3.10
C GLY A 32 -1.27 -6.81 -2.25
N THR A 33 -0.39 -5.98 -2.84
CA THR A 33 0.69 -5.30 -2.11
C THR A 33 0.16 -4.30 -1.10
N ILE A 34 -0.90 -3.56 -1.46
CA ILE A 34 -1.57 -2.62 -0.54
C ILE A 34 -2.13 -3.37 0.68
N ARG A 35 -2.78 -4.54 0.48
CA ARG A 35 -3.25 -5.40 1.59
C ARG A 35 -2.10 -5.89 2.48
N VAL A 36 -0.97 -6.25 1.88
CA VAL A 36 0.22 -6.66 2.62
C VAL A 36 0.79 -5.49 3.43
N TRP A 37 0.83 -4.28 2.87
CA TRP A 37 1.29 -3.10 3.60
C TRP A 37 0.37 -2.77 4.77
N GLU A 38 -0.93 -2.84 4.57
CA GLU A 38 -1.93 -2.66 5.63
C GLU A 38 -1.75 -3.70 6.75
N SER A 39 -1.74 -5.00 6.42
CA SER A 39 -1.59 -6.07 7.41
C SER A 39 -0.28 -6.03 8.19
N ARG A 40 0.77 -5.46 7.60
CA ARG A 40 2.08 -5.25 8.25
C ARG A 40 2.17 -3.93 9.01
N GLY A 41 1.13 -3.11 8.98
CA GLY A 41 1.12 -1.79 9.61
C GLY A 41 2.01 -0.76 8.90
N LYS A 42 2.42 -0.98 7.64
CA LYS A 42 3.19 0.02 6.89
C LYS A 42 2.33 1.23 6.51
N ILE A 43 1.08 0.97 6.16
CA ILE A 43 0.04 1.97 5.89
C ILE A 43 -1.22 1.59 6.69
N GLU A 44 -2.19 2.50 6.77
CA GLU A 44 -3.49 2.20 7.35
C GLU A 44 -4.65 2.75 6.51
N ARG A 45 -5.82 2.13 6.62
CA ARG A 45 -7.05 2.65 6.02
C ARG A 45 -7.54 3.90 6.76
N VAL A 46 -8.21 4.78 6.02
CA VAL A 46 -8.87 5.93 6.61
C VAL A 46 -10.20 5.49 7.25
N ARG A 47 -10.40 5.82 8.52
CA ARG A 47 -11.59 5.44 9.29
C ARG A 47 -12.73 6.45 9.07
N ILE A 48 -13.37 6.38 7.91
CA ILE A 48 -14.53 7.23 7.57
C ILE A 48 -15.79 6.34 7.55
N GLY A 49 -16.30 6.04 8.74
CA GLY A 49 -17.50 5.22 8.93
C GLY A 49 -17.36 3.75 8.49
N ASP A 50 -18.49 3.04 8.44
CA ASP A 50 -18.59 1.60 8.17
C ASP A 50 -18.55 1.25 6.67
N GLY A 51 -18.02 2.15 5.84
CA GLY A 51 -17.95 2.01 4.39
C GLY A 51 -16.84 1.08 3.89
N GLN A 52 -16.70 1.04 2.56
CA GLN A 52 -15.57 0.38 1.90
C GLN A 52 -14.24 1.00 2.39
N PRO A 53 -13.15 0.22 2.50
CA PRO A 53 -11.87 0.72 2.97
C PRO A 53 -11.31 1.76 1.99
N LEU A 54 -11.19 2.99 2.46
CA LEU A 54 -10.56 4.09 1.74
C LEU A 54 -9.11 4.27 2.20
N TYR A 55 -8.26 4.68 1.27
CA TYR A 55 -6.84 4.92 1.49
C TYR A 55 -6.51 6.36 1.13
N HIS A 56 -5.65 6.98 1.93
CA HIS A 56 -5.10 8.29 1.61
C HIS A 56 -4.02 8.15 0.53
N LEU A 57 -4.34 8.54 -0.69
CA LEU A 57 -3.52 8.33 -1.88
C LEU A 57 -2.13 8.96 -1.76
N PRO A 58 -1.94 10.19 -1.22
CA PRO A 58 -0.61 10.77 -1.02
C PRO A 58 0.26 9.94 -0.05
N THR A 59 -0.31 9.42 1.02
CA THR A 59 0.42 8.57 1.99
C THR A 59 0.84 7.25 1.33
N VAL A 60 -0.07 6.64 0.58
CA VAL A 60 0.24 5.41 -0.17
C VAL A 60 1.31 5.63 -1.22
N LYS A 61 1.28 6.78 -1.92
CA LYS A 61 2.33 7.19 -2.85
C LYS A 61 3.69 7.28 -2.17
N ALA A 62 3.76 7.96 -1.03
CA ALA A 62 4.99 8.10 -0.26
C ALA A 62 5.55 6.74 0.18
N ALA A 63 4.68 5.82 0.60
CA ALA A 63 5.05 4.45 0.96
C ALA A 63 5.61 3.65 -0.22
N GLY A 64 5.08 3.87 -1.42
CA GLY A 64 5.58 3.31 -2.69
C GLY A 64 6.94 3.87 -3.07
N ASP A 65 7.08 5.20 -3.06
CA ASP A 65 8.32 5.91 -3.38
C ASP A 65 9.46 5.50 -2.41
N ALA A 66 9.16 5.33 -1.12
CA ALA A 66 10.12 4.84 -0.14
C ALA A 66 10.52 3.37 -0.40
N GLY A 67 9.57 2.52 -0.80
CA GLY A 67 9.88 1.12 -1.16
C GLY A 67 10.71 1.00 -2.44
N ALA A 68 10.48 1.86 -3.42
CA ALA A 68 11.25 1.90 -4.67
C ALA A 68 12.73 2.25 -4.44
N LYS A 69 13.03 3.11 -3.45
CA LYS A 69 14.40 3.46 -3.05
C LYS A 69 15.20 2.26 -2.50
N HIS A 70 14.52 1.23 -2.01
CA HIS A 70 15.13 -0.02 -1.51
C HIS A 70 14.96 -1.19 -2.48
N ARG A 71 14.45 -0.94 -3.71
CA ARG A 71 14.31 -1.97 -4.73
C ARG A 71 15.69 -2.33 -5.26
N HIS A 72 16.15 -3.55 -4.97
CA HIS A 72 17.27 -4.14 -5.71
C HIS A 72 16.95 -4.11 -7.21
N ALA A 73 17.95 -3.75 -8.03
CA ALA A 73 17.80 -3.55 -9.47
C ALA A 73 17.29 -4.79 -10.24
N ASP A 74 17.31 -5.97 -9.60
CA ASP A 74 16.82 -7.22 -10.18
C ASP A 74 15.42 -7.59 -9.63
N PRO A 75 14.34 -7.47 -10.45
CA PRO A 75 13.00 -7.91 -10.07
C PRO A 75 12.84 -9.44 -10.00
N ALA A 76 13.76 -10.23 -10.56
CA ALA A 76 13.67 -11.70 -10.57
C ALA A 76 13.95 -12.30 -9.18
N GLY A 77 14.70 -11.60 -8.33
CA GLY A 77 15.05 -12.05 -6.97
C GLY A 77 13.87 -12.12 -5.98
N ASN A 78 12.74 -11.48 -6.26
CA ASN A 78 11.55 -11.50 -5.37
C ASN A 78 10.54 -12.61 -5.73
N SER A 79 10.87 -13.44 -6.72
CA SER A 79 10.12 -14.65 -7.04
C SER A 79 10.42 -15.69 -5.95
N ARG A 80 9.67 -15.65 -4.84
CA ARG A 80 9.66 -16.78 -3.89
C ARG A 80 9.45 -18.06 -4.68
N GLY A 81 10.44 -18.94 -4.59
CA GLY A 81 10.60 -20.13 -5.41
C GLY A 81 9.31 -20.89 -5.61
N ARG A 82 9.05 -21.25 -6.87
CA ARG A 82 8.04 -22.23 -7.25
C ARG A 82 8.26 -23.47 -6.39
N ARG A 83 7.32 -23.76 -5.48
CA ARG A 83 7.32 -24.96 -4.63
C ARG A 83 7.59 -26.19 -5.51
N ALA A 84 8.75 -26.81 -5.35
CA ALA A 84 9.01 -28.13 -5.89
C ALA A 84 8.10 -29.11 -5.14
N ARG A 85 7.09 -29.64 -5.83
CA ARG A 85 6.27 -30.75 -5.35
C ARG A 85 7.06 -32.01 -5.71
N ALA A 86 7.75 -32.59 -4.72
CA ALA A 86 8.33 -33.92 -4.86
C ALA A 86 7.18 -34.94 -4.92
N ALA A 87 7.22 -35.83 -5.91
CA ALA A 87 6.40 -37.03 -6.04
C ALA A 87 7.32 -38.23 -5.89
#